data_AF-K2C4G0-F1
#
_entry.id   AF-K2C4G0-F1
#
_cell.length_a   1.000
_cell.length_b   1.000
_cell.length_c   1.000
_cell.angle_alpha   90.00
_cell.angle_beta   90.00
_cell.angle_gamma   90.00
#
_symmetry.space_group_name_H-M   'P 1'
#
loop_
_entity.id
_entity.type
_entity.pdbx_description
1 polymer ?
#
loop_
_entity_poly.entity_id
_entity_poly.type
_entity_poly.pdbx_seq_one_letter_code
_entity_poly.pdbx_strand_id
1 'polypeptide(L)'
;MAANPPYFRLGTGRVNSNSKKAQAKHEIKCTLSDVFAAASHLIKKTGAFFLIHHYSRIFDVFSLAAQHKFKLICFQPVYIDKSADGENASHCLFAFCKSYKKEPAVLAPKYIIEKGSAEK
;
A
#
# COMPACT_ATOMS: atom_id res chain seq x y z
N MET A 1 -13.19 -1.54 2.44
CA MET A 1 -12.26 -1.19 3.54
C MET A 1 -11.06 -0.50 2.92
N ALA A 2 -10.50 0.52 3.57
CA ALA A 2 -9.24 1.14 3.17
C ALA A 2 -8.26 1.06 4.33
N ALA A 3 -6.99 0.78 4.04
CA ALA A 3 -5.93 0.73 5.04
C ALA A 3 -4.65 1.41 4.53
N ASN A 4 -3.95 2.06 5.45
CA ASN A 4 -2.61 2.60 5.23
C ASN A 4 -1.71 2.14 6.41
N PRO A 5 -1.37 0.85 6.45
CA PRO A 5 -0.64 0.27 7.57
C PRO A 5 0.79 0.83 7.68
N PRO A 6 1.42 0.66 8.86
CA PRO A 6 2.82 1.02 9.06
C PRO A 6 3.72 0.36 8.01
N TYR A 7 4.65 1.14 7.46
CA TYR A 7 5.44 0.74 6.29
C TYR A 7 6.62 -0.19 6.57
N PHE A 8 7.17 -0.15 7.79
CA PHE A 8 8.44 -0.81 8.13
C PHE A 8 8.24 -1.97 9.10
N ARG A 9 8.95 -3.08 8.86
CA ARG A 9 9.02 -4.18 9.82
C ARG A 9 9.74 -3.71 11.08
N LEU A 10 9.33 -4.23 12.23
CA LEU A 10 10.01 -3.98 13.49
C LEU A 10 11.52 -4.29 13.36
N GLY A 11 12.38 -3.38 13.82
CA GLY A 11 13.84 -3.55 13.75
C GLY A 11 14.49 -3.16 12.42
N THR A 12 13.74 -2.66 11.45
CA THR A 12 14.30 -2.10 10.20
C THR A 12 14.30 -0.58 10.20
N GLY A 13 15.43 0.05 9.83
CA GLY A 13 15.55 1.51 9.74
C GLY A 13 15.64 2.24 11.09
N ARG A 14 15.65 3.58 11.06
CA ARG A 14 15.67 4.42 12.27
C ARG A 14 14.29 4.44 12.93
N VAL A 15 14.22 3.95 14.17
CA VAL A 15 13.05 4.12 15.03
C VAL A 15 13.02 5.55 15.54
N ASN A 16 11.91 6.24 15.34
CA ASN A 16 11.73 7.60 15.86
C ASN A 16 11.58 7.55 17.39
N SER A 17 12.24 8.44 18.13
CA SER A 17 12.12 8.51 19.59
C SER A 17 10.70 8.85 20.06
N ASN A 18 9.88 9.46 19.19
CA ASN A 18 8.46 9.68 19.46
C ASN A 18 7.66 8.38 19.25
N SER A 19 7.15 7.83 20.35
CA SER A 19 6.45 6.53 20.37
C SER A 19 5.22 6.47 19.46
N LYS A 20 4.48 7.57 19.27
CA LYS A 20 3.32 7.63 18.36
C LYS A 20 3.76 7.57 16.90
N LYS A 21 4.84 8.28 16.54
CA LYS A 21 5.41 8.25 15.18
C LYS A 21 6.07 6.90 14.88
N ALA A 22 6.67 6.27 15.89
CA ALA A 22 7.22 4.92 15.75
C ALA A 22 6.10 3.89 15.49
N GLN A 23 5.01 3.91 16.27
CA GLN A 23 3.87 2.99 16.11
C GLN A 23 3.13 3.15 14.77
N ALA A 24 3.09 4.36 14.21
CA ALA A 24 2.45 4.60 12.92
C ALA A 24 3.30 4.17 11.72
N LYS A 25 4.63 4.03 11.89
CA LYS A 25 5.56 3.71 10.79
C LYS A 25 6.12 2.30 10.87
N HIS A 26 6.23 1.74 12.07
CA HIS A 26 6.75 0.41 12.33
C HIS A 26 5.62 -0.51 12.77
N GLU A 27 5.70 -1.79 12.39
CA GLU A 27 4.76 -2.86 12.75
C GLU A 27 4.85 -3.22 14.26
N ILE A 28 4.64 -2.25 15.15
CA ILE A 28 4.76 -2.40 16.61
C ILE A 28 3.46 -2.97 17.21
N LYS A 29 2.30 -2.51 16.73
CA LYS A 29 0.97 -2.90 17.26
C LYS A 29 0.03 -3.51 16.22
N CYS A 30 0.36 -3.36 14.94
CA CYS A 30 -0.44 -3.85 13.83
C CYS A 30 0.52 -4.18 12.70
N THR A 31 0.53 -5.44 12.29
CA THR A 31 1.34 -5.93 11.19
C THR A 31 0.55 -5.89 9.88
N LEU A 32 1.24 -5.99 8.74
CA LEU A 32 0.55 -6.16 7.47
C LEU A 32 -0.36 -7.41 7.45
N SER A 33 0.05 -8.48 8.13
CA SER A 33 -0.74 -9.71 8.29
C SER A 33 -2.06 -9.45 9.02
N ASP A 34 -2.03 -8.69 10.12
CA ASP A 34 -3.24 -8.35 10.88
C ASP A 34 -4.24 -7.58 10.02
N VAL A 35 -3.75 -6.68 9.17
CA VAL A 35 -4.61 -5.94 8.22
C VAL A 35 -5.29 -6.86 7.22
N PHE A 36 -4.57 -7.81 6.63
CA PHE A 36 -5.17 -8.77 5.70
C PHE A 36 -6.15 -9.73 6.38
N ALA A 37 -5.86 -10.17 7.61
CA ALA A 37 -6.76 -10.98 8.41
C ALA A 37 -8.07 -10.22 8.70
N ALA A 38 -7.98 -8.98 9.17
CA ALA A 38 -9.13 -8.12 9.41
C ALA A 38 -9.91 -7.83 8.12
N ALA A 39 -9.22 -7.52 7.01
CA ALA A 39 -9.83 -7.31 5.70
C ALA A 39 -10.67 -8.53 5.28
N SER A 40 -10.09 -9.73 5.44
CA SER A 40 -10.73 -10.97 5.04
C SER A 40 -11.97 -11.26 5.88
N HIS A 41 -11.96 -10.93 7.17
CA HIS A 41 -13.12 -11.12 8.05
C HIS A 41 -14.24 -10.11 7.76
N LEU A 42 -13.90 -8.83 7.57
CA LEU A 42 -14.89 -7.74 7.48
C LEU A 42 -15.52 -7.58 6.09
N ILE A 43 -14.82 -7.96 5.02
CA ILE A 43 -15.25 -7.65 3.65
C ILE A 43 -16.04 -8.83 3.04
N LYS A 44 -17.24 -8.53 2.52
CA LYS A 44 -18.06 -9.46 1.72
C LYS A 44 -17.31 -9.90 0.45
N LYS A 45 -17.68 -11.03 -0.14
CA LYS A 45 -16.99 -11.59 -1.32
C LYS A 45 -16.82 -10.58 -2.48
N THR A 46 -17.80 -9.71 -2.70
CA THR A 46 -17.82 -8.68 -3.76
C THR A 46 -17.26 -7.33 -3.35
N GLY A 47 -16.95 -7.14 -2.06
CA GLY A 47 -16.46 -5.87 -1.54
C GLY A 47 -14.99 -5.62 -1.89
N ALA A 48 -14.62 -4.35 -1.94
CA ALA A 48 -13.26 -3.92 -2.25
C ALA A 48 -12.42 -3.64 -0.99
N PHE A 49 -11.17 -4.08 -1.03
CA PHE A 49 -10.12 -3.77 -0.08
C PHE A 49 -9.07 -2.87 -0.74
N PHE A 50 -8.91 -1.64 -0.27
CA PHE A 50 -7.90 -0.72 -0.74
C PHE A 50 -6.74 -0.64 0.26
N LEU A 51 -5.52 -0.64 -0.26
CA LEU A 51 -4.30 -0.63 0.54
C LEU A 51 -3.28 0.31 -0.09
N ILE A 52 -2.70 1.22 0.69
CA ILE A 52 -1.50 1.97 0.30
C ILE A 52 -0.33 1.41 1.10
N HIS A 53 0.76 1.08 0.43
CA HIS A 53 1.97 0.59 1.09
C HIS A 53 3.25 1.03 0.37
N HIS A 54 4.36 1.12 1.09
CA HIS A 54 5.68 1.34 0.51
C HIS A 54 6.06 0.24 -0.49
N TYR A 55 6.65 0.61 -1.63
CA TYR A 55 6.91 -0.29 -2.77
C TYR A 55 7.75 -1.52 -2.40
N SER A 56 8.70 -1.37 -1.46
CA SER A 56 9.60 -2.46 -1.06
C SER A 56 8.89 -3.65 -0.44
N ARG A 57 7.62 -3.49 -0.01
CA ARG A 57 6.80 -4.54 0.60
C ARG A 57 5.83 -5.19 -0.40
N ILE A 58 5.98 -4.90 -1.70
CA ILE A 58 5.08 -5.41 -2.74
C ILE A 58 4.96 -6.93 -2.74
N PHE A 59 6.06 -7.65 -2.50
CA PHE A 59 6.05 -9.11 -2.40
C PHE A 59 5.16 -9.59 -1.25
N ASP A 60 5.36 -9.04 -0.05
CA ASP A 60 4.56 -9.37 1.14
C ASP A 60 3.08 -9.08 0.93
N VAL A 61 2.75 -7.95 0.29
CA VAL A 61 1.36 -7.57 -0.04
C VAL A 61 0.70 -8.62 -0.93
N PHE A 62 1.37 -9.05 -2.00
CA PHE A 62 0.82 -10.06 -2.90
C PHE A 62 0.74 -11.45 -2.26
N SER A 63 1.74 -11.85 -1.47
CA SER A 63 1.72 -13.11 -0.74
C SER A 63 0.56 -13.17 0.25
N LEU A 64 0.35 -12.12 1.05
CA LEU A 64 -0.76 -12.06 2.02
C LEU A 64 -2.12 -11.97 1.32
N ALA A 65 -2.23 -11.21 0.22
CA ALA A 65 -3.45 -11.20 -0.59
C ALA A 65 -3.83 -12.61 -1.04
N ALA A 66 -2.88 -13.38 -1.58
CA ALA A 66 -3.10 -14.75 -2.02
C ALA A 66 -3.51 -15.66 -0.87
N GLN A 67 -2.81 -15.61 0.27
CA GLN A 67 -3.13 -16.39 1.48
C GLN A 67 -4.57 -16.14 1.97
N HIS A 68 -5.04 -14.89 1.89
CA HIS A 68 -6.38 -14.49 2.31
C HIS A 68 -7.44 -14.53 1.20
N LYS A 69 -7.13 -15.14 0.04
CA LYS A 69 -8.02 -15.34 -1.12
C LYS A 69 -8.49 -14.02 -1.75
N PHE A 70 -7.72 -12.95 -1.61
CA PHE A 70 -7.92 -11.70 -2.30
C PHE A 70 -7.30 -11.76 -3.70
N LYS A 71 -8.02 -11.24 -4.69
CA LYS A 71 -7.54 -11.08 -6.07
C LYS A 71 -7.34 -9.59 -6.35
N LEU A 72 -6.29 -9.26 -7.09
CA LEU A 72 -6.01 -7.89 -7.48
C LEU A 72 -7.09 -7.40 -8.46
N ILE A 73 -7.68 -6.25 -8.16
CA ILE A 73 -8.49 -5.46 -9.09
C ILE A 73 -7.57 -4.54 -9.88
N CYS A 74 -6.79 -3.72 -9.18
CA CYS A 74 -5.82 -2.84 -9.79
C CYS A 74 -4.66 -2.49 -8.87
N PHE A 75 -3.55 -2.09 -9.50
CA PHE A 75 -2.32 -1.64 -8.87
C PHE A 75 -1.91 -0.29 -9.49
N GLN A 76 -1.54 0.68 -8.67
CA GLN A 76 -1.08 1.99 -9.12
C GLN A 76 0.20 2.40 -8.38
N PRO A 77 1.34 2.53 -9.09
CA PRO A 77 2.55 3.13 -8.55
C PRO A 77 2.35 4.62 -8.19
N VAL A 78 2.95 5.05 -7.09
CA VAL A 78 2.92 6.44 -6.62
C VAL A 78 4.35 6.96 -6.42
N TYR A 79 4.68 7.99 -7.21
CA TYR A 79 5.96 8.69 -7.19
C TYR A 79 5.80 10.04 -6.48
N ILE A 80 6.87 10.50 -5.84
CA ILE A 80 6.85 11.81 -5.16
C ILE A 80 6.92 12.93 -6.19
N ASP A 81 7.89 12.86 -7.11
CA ASP A 81 8.12 13.87 -8.15
C ASP A 81 8.25 13.19 -9.52
N LYS A 82 7.78 13.87 -10.56
CA LYS A 82 7.99 13.52 -11.97
C LYS A 82 9.44 13.68 -12.40
N SER A 83 10.23 14.50 -11.70
CA SER A 83 11.66 14.69 -12.00
C SER A 83 12.54 13.49 -11.66
N ALA A 84 12.00 12.54 -10.88
CA ALA A 84 12.67 11.30 -10.47
C ALA A 84 12.53 10.19 -11.52
N ASP A 85 12.71 10.53 -12.81
CA ASP A 85 12.72 9.55 -13.89
C ASP A 85 13.85 8.52 -13.65
N GLY A 86 13.48 7.25 -13.59
CA GLY A 86 14.41 6.15 -13.29
C GLY A 86 14.49 5.73 -11.81
N GLU A 87 13.83 6.44 -10.89
CA GLU A 87 13.72 6.00 -9.50
C GLU A 87 12.57 5.01 -9.29
N ASN A 88 12.59 4.28 -8.17
CA ASN A 88 11.48 3.41 -7.79
C ASN A 88 10.29 4.25 -7.27
N ALA A 89 9.07 3.71 -7.42
CA ALA A 89 7.89 4.29 -6.79
C ALA A 89 8.08 4.39 -5.27
N SER A 90 7.59 5.44 -4.63
CA SER A 90 7.63 5.55 -3.18
C SER A 90 6.63 4.60 -2.52
N HIS A 91 5.43 4.54 -3.08
CA HIS A 91 4.32 3.76 -2.59
C HIS A 91 3.56 3.14 -3.75
N CYS A 92 2.71 2.20 -3.42
CA CYS A 92 1.79 1.58 -4.34
C CYS A 92 0.40 1.57 -3.72
N LEU A 93 -0.60 1.95 -4.50
CA LEU A 93 -2.00 1.72 -4.19
C LEU A 93 -2.41 0.37 -4.79
N PHE A 94 -3.11 -0.43 -3.99
CA PHE A 94 -3.68 -1.70 -4.39
C PHE A 94 -5.17 -1.69 -4.11
N ALA A 95 -5.95 -2.29 -5.01
CA ALA A 95 -7.34 -2.63 -4.78
C ALA A 95 -7.52 -4.14 -4.96
N PHE A 96 -8.20 -4.79 -4.02
CA PHE A 96 -8.44 -6.23 -4.04
C PHE A 96 -9.92 -6.56 -3.84
N CYS A 97 -10.35 -7.73 -4.34
CA CYS A 97 -11.66 -8.31 -4.09
C CYS A 97 -11.58 -9.84 -4.15
N LYS A 98 -12.37 -10.55 -3.34
CA LYS A 98 -12.34 -12.03 -3.28
C LYS A 98 -12.99 -12.66 -4.51
N SER A 99 -14.04 -12.05 -5.05
CA SER A 99 -14.77 -12.56 -6.21
C SER A 99 -14.43 -11.87 -7.53
N TYR A 100 -13.27 -11.19 -7.62
CA TYR A 100 -12.85 -10.56 -8.88
C TYR A 100 -12.57 -11.64 -9.94
N LYS A 101 -13.06 -11.41 -11.17
CA LYS A 101 -12.96 -12.37 -12.29
C LYS A 101 -12.37 -11.77 -13.56
N LYS A 102 -12.16 -10.45 -13.59
CA LYS A 102 -11.57 -9.76 -14.74
C LYS A 102 -10.05 -9.77 -14.62
N GLU A 103 -9.40 -9.37 -15.70
CA GLU A 103 -7.96 -9.14 -15.70
C GLU A 103 -7.61 -7.95 -14.78
N PRO A 104 -6.62 -8.09 -13.87
CA PRO A 104 -6.17 -6.99 -13.04
C PRO A 104 -5.53 -5.87 -13.86
N ALA A 105 -5.80 -4.62 -13.52
CA ALA A 105 -5.22 -3.47 -14.22
C ALA A 105 -3.96 -2.94 -13.51
N VAL A 106 -2.93 -2.61 -14.30
CA VAL A 106 -1.84 -1.72 -13.85
C VAL A 106 -2.19 -0.31 -14.33
N LEU A 107 -2.47 0.58 -13.37
CA LEU A 107 -2.87 1.95 -13.64
C LEU A 107 -1.64 2.83 -13.89
N ALA A 108 -1.84 3.90 -14.65
CA ALA A 108 -0.82 4.91 -14.88
C ALA A 108 -0.28 5.45 -13.53
N PRO A 109 1.03 5.66 -13.39
CA PRO A 109 1.60 6.19 -12.16
C PRO A 109 0.96 7.51 -11.72
N LYS A 110 0.78 7.68 -10.41
CA LYS A 110 0.40 8.97 -9.82
C LYS A 110 1.63 9.66 -9.28
N TYR A 111 1.72 10.97 -9.49
CA TYR A 111 2.76 11.82 -8.95
C TYR A 111 2.13 12.72 -7.88
N ILE A 112 2.80 12.86 -6.72
CA ILE A 112 2.31 13.68 -5.61
C ILE A 112 2.57 15.16 -5.91
N ILE A 113 3.78 15.48 -6.35
CA ILE A 113 4.18 16.83 -6.74
C ILE A 113 3.96 16.96 -8.24
N GLU A 114 2.87 17.64 -8.61
CA GLU A 114 2.65 18.12 -9.97
C GLU A 114 3.29 19.51 -10.04
N LYS A 115 4.37 19.69 -10.81
CA LYS A 115 4.95 21.03 -11.00
C LYS A 115 3.90 21.97 -11.59
N GLY A 116 3.44 22.92 -10.77
CA GLY A 116 2.73 24.16 -11.09
C GLY A 116 2.58 24.91 -9.76
N SER A 117 3.21 26.05 -9.50
CA SER A 117 3.17 27.28 -10.28
C SER A 117 4.50 28.01 -10.19
N ALA A 118 5.08 28.40 -11.32
CA ALA A 118 5.89 29.60 -11.36
C ALA A 118 4.91 30.78 -11.23
N GLU A 119 4.62 31.22 -10.00
CA GLU A 119 4.08 32.57 -9.81
C GLU A 119 5.24 33.54 -10.08
N LYS A 120 5.13 34.20 -11.24
CA LYS A 120 5.66 35.55 -11.46
C LYS A 120 4.71 36.56 -10.84
#